data_AF-A0A0J8D9Q2-F1
#
_entry.id   AF-A0A0J8D9Q2-F1
#
_cell.length_a   1.000
_cell.length_b   1.000
_cell.length_c   1.000
_cell.angle_alpha   90.00
_cell.angle_beta   90.00
_cell.angle_gamma   90.00
#
_symmetry.space_group_name_H-M   'P 1'
#
loop_
_entity.id
_entity.type
_entity.pdbx_description
1 polymer ?
#
loop_
_entity_poly.entity_id
_entity_poly.type
_entity_poly.pdbx_seq_one_letter_code
_entity_poly.pdbx_strand_id
1 'polypeptide(L)'
;MEKMKKVSLVLLGFILIFSVILSGCSKKVAVVDSKQGEKIAQSSKADAFITPKQLKSIKDKGDKELILIGVLDPKKSLIPGNISASPIEGTFTVWRSDYTGKGSKEAISPEVSGYRKSKEEIENLLSKAGATEKSKIVIYSADKHHDAARLYWQIKTLGHSDVRFLDGGLNAWVGAGYPTGKGRKLADESKKTEYKAPSYNIDNFDANINKVTEALNNPNEWVVIDTRSKDEFDGKTTPSSKGAFGTGRIRGTINIDWSKAVNKEDTTIKSMDELKAIYGDKIKGKKVIAFCQSGVRSAFTYMILTNVLGAKDVYNYDGSWIEWSYVASEASKGKVDKNLRDKVINLTEVWTDNKSEIK
;
A
#
# COMPACT_ATOMS: atom_id res chain seq x y z
N MET A 1 59.82 78.00 12.70
CA MET A 1 60.19 78.31 11.31
C MET A 1 59.73 77.14 10.45
N GLU A 2 58.89 77.41 9.45
CA GLU A 2 58.52 76.55 8.29
C GLU A 2 57.77 75.23 8.53
N LYS A 3 56.47 75.18 8.18
CA LYS A 3 55.86 74.83 6.87
C LYS A 3 55.86 73.31 6.61
N MET A 4 54.71 72.64 6.76
CA MET A 4 53.67 72.40 5.73
C MET A 4 54.06 71.42 4.60
N LYS A 5 53.32 70.29 4.54
CA LYS A 5 52.55 69.74 3.38
C LYS A 5 51.87 68.42 3.86
N LYS A 6 50.55 68.42 4.17
CA LYS A 6 49.38 67.98 3.33
C LYS A 6 49.61 66.59 2.70
N VAL A 7 48.72 65.58 2.82
CA VAL A 7 47.30 65.53 2.38
C VAL A 7 46.51 64.39 3.07
N SER A 8 45.23 64.69 3.37
CA SER A 8 43.99 63.91 3.61
C SER A 8 43.98 62.38 3.45
N LEU A 9 43.47 61.62 4.44
CA LEU A 9 42.05 61.27 4.73
C LEU A 9 41.55 60.09 3.89
N VAL A 10 41.20 58.96 4.53
CA VAL A 10 39.88 58.29 4.45
C VAL A 10 39.80 57.21 5.52
N LEU A 11 38.68 57.27 6.24
CA LEU A 11 38.20 56.47 7.36
C LEU A 11 37.62 55.13 6.87
N LEU A 12 37.82 54.04 7.63
CA LEU A 12 36.93 52.88 7.84
C LEU A 12 37.78 51.79 8.54
N GLY A 13 37.67 51.56 9.85
CA GLY A 13 36.48 51.00 10.51
C GLY A 13 36.64 49.48 10.66
N PHE A 14 37.52 49.04 11.56
CA PHE A 14 37.22 48.35 12.84
C PHE A 14 37.01 46.82 12.78
N ILE A 15 37.97 46.13 13.41
CA ILE A 15 37.89 44.90 14.24
C ILE A 15 37.51 43.56 13.56
N LEU A 16 38.55 42.71 13.41
CA LEU A 16 38.46 41.26 13.24
C LEU A 16 38.44 40.57 14.62
N ILE A 17 37.35 39.86 14.96
CA ILE A 17 37.35 38.80 15.99
C ILE A 17 36.48 37.62 15.52
N PHE A 18 37.15 36.46 15.38
CA PHE A 18 36.75 35.07 15.59
C PHE A 18 35.31 34.61 15.34
N SER A 19 35.13 33.54 14.53
CA SER A 19 34.87 32.18 15.04
C SER A 19 34.54 31.19 13.91
N VAL A 20 35.17 30.02 13.97
CA VAL A 20 34.85 28.83 13.17
C VAL A 20 33.48 28.30 13.59
N ILE A 21 32.55 28.15 12.65
CA ILE A 21 31.33 27.35 12.82
C ILE A 21 31.23 26.38 11.65
N LEU A 22 31.35 25.08 11.96
CA LEU A 22 31.00 23.98 11.09
C LEU A 22 29.48 24.01 10.82
N SER A 23 29.11 24.31 9.58
CA SER A 23 27.72 24.33 9.13
C SER A 23 27.22 22.90 8.85
N GLY A 24 26.64 22.27 9.88
CA GLY A 24 25.69 21.18 9.70
C GLY A 24 24.32 21.74 9.29
N CYS A 25 23.93 21.56 8.03
CA CYS A 25 22.57 21.87 7.57
C CYS A 25 21.72 20.60 7.51
N SER A 26 21.09 20.24 8.64
CA SER A 26 19.88 19.42 8.63
C SER A 26 18.71 20.32 8.21
N LYS A 27 18.25 20.20 6.96
CA LYS A 27 16.99 20.82 6.52
C LYS A 27 15.85 20.28 7.40
N LYS A 28 15.28 21.15 8.25
CA LYS A 28 14.06 20.87 9.00
C LYS A 28 12.90 20.68 8.03
N VAL A 29 12.39 19.45 7.95
CA VAL A 29 11.18 19.03 7.26
C VAL A 29 9.98 19.51 8.07
N ALA A 30 9.60 20.79 7.92
CA ALA A 30 8.46 21.38 8.65
C ALA A 30 7.31 21.85 7.73
N VAL A 31 7.40 21.59 6.41
CA VAL A 31 6.45 22.09 5.39
C VAL A 31 5.51 20.98 4.85
N VAL A 32 5.58 19.77 5.40
CA VAL A 32 4.85 18.59 4.86
C VAL A 32 3.36 18.68 5.12
N ASP A 33 2.93 19.22 6.26
CA ASP A 33 1.54 19.09 6.72
C ASP A 33 0.51 19.87 5.89
N SER A 34 0.77 21.13 5.52
CA SER A 34 -0.20 21.90 4.72
C SER A 34 -0.31 21.36 3.29
N LYS A 35 0.83 21.05 2.65
CA LYS A 35 0.85 20.48 1.29
C LYS A 35 0.26 19.07 1.25
N GLN A 36 0.53 18.25 2.26
CA GLN A 36 -0.05 16.91 2.36
C GLN A 36 -1.56 16.98 2.57
N GLY A 37 -2.04 17.88 3.43
CA GLY A 37 -3.46 18.12 3.66
C GLY A 37 -4.18 18.61 2.40
N GLU A 38 -3.62 19.60 1.68
CA GLU A 38 -4.15 20.09 0.41
C GLU A 38 -4.25 18.98 -0.65
N LYS A 39 -3.17 18.17 -0.77
CA LYS A 39 -3.13 17.01 -1.67
C LYS A 39 -4.23 15.98 -1.35
N ILE A 40 -4.42 15.65 -0.07
CA ILE A 40 -5.48 14.72 0.36
C ILE A 40 -6.86 15.32 0.07
N ALA A 41 -7.07 16.62 0.31
CA ALA A 41 -8.33 17.29 0.06
C ALA A 41 -8.75 17.27 -1.42
N GLN A 42 -7.79 17.19 -2.35
CA GLN A 42 -8.06 17.05 -3.78
C GLN A 42 -8.48 15.63 -4.18
N SER A 43 -8.27 14.62 -3.35
CA SER A 43 -8.64 13.22 -3.65
C SER A 43 -10.16 13.08 -3.82
N SER A 44 -10.60 12.22 -4.73
CA SER A 44 -12.05 11.95 -4.92
C SER A 44 -12.76 11.48 -3.65
N LYS A 45 -12.04 10.84 -2.72
CA LYS A 45 -12.50 10.44 -1.38
C LYS A 45 -11.46 10.85 -0.34
N ALA A 46 -11.43 12.14 -0.02
CA ALA A 46 -10.49 12.70 0.96
C ALA A 46 -10.62 12.08 2.36
N ASP A 47 -11.82 11.64 2.73
CA ASP A 47 -12.13 10.97 4.00
C ASP A 47 -11.50 9.57 4.14
N ALA A 48 -11.09 8.95 3.03
CA ALA A 48 -10.34 7.69 3.04
C ALA A 48 -8.87 7.84 3.49
N PHE A 49 -8.40 9.07 3.69
CA PHE A 49 -7.03 9.37 4.07
C PHE A 49 -6.97 10.25 5.32
N ILE A 50 -5.85 10.18 6.02
CA ILE A 50 -5.58 11.03 7.18
C ILE A 50 -4.11 11.43 7.20
N THR A 51 -3.84 12.70 7.52
CA THR A 51 -2.47 13.19 7.76
C THR A 51 -1.98 12.83 9.16
N PRO A 52 -0.66 12.80 9.39
CA PRO A 52 -0.10 12.68 10.74
C PRO A 52 -0.69 13.69 11.74
N LYS A 53 -0.86 14.96 11.35
CA LYS A 53 -1.41 15.99 12.25
C LYS A 53 -2.88 15.77 12.59
N GLN A 54 -3.70 15.39 11.61
CA GLN A 54 -5.10 15.05 11.88
C GLN A 54 -5.20 13.86 12.83
N LEU A 55 -4.40 12.81 12.61
CA LEU A 55 -4.35 11.66 13.52
C LEU A 55 -3.88 12.06 14.91
N LYS A 56 -2.84 12.91 15.02
CA LYS A 56 -2.35 13.43 16.29
C LYS A 56 -3.44 14.20 17.03
N SER A 57 -4.19 15.06 16.33
CA SER A 57 -5.30 15.81 16.93
C SER A 57 -6.41 14.90 17.47
N ILE A 58 -6.77 13.83 16.75
CA ILE A 58 -7.76 12.84 17.22
C ILE A 58 -7.24 12.12 18.47
N LYS A 59 -5.97 11.71 18.47
CA LYS A 59 -5.34 11.06 19.63
C LYS A 59 -5.28 11.96 20.85
N ASP A 60 -4.91 13.23 20.68
CA ASP A 60 -4.80 14.20 21.77
C ASP A 60 -6.14 14.52 22.43
N LYS A 61 -7.23 14.42 21.67
CA LYS A 61 -8.60 14.54 22.18
C LYS A 61 -9.08 13.30 22.93
N GLY A 62 -8.32 12.20 22.91
CA GLY A 62 -8.69 10.96 23.59
C GLY A 62 -9.93 10.29 22.99
N ASP A 63 -10.11 10.37 21.67
CA ASP A 63 -11.25 9.76 20.98
C ASP A 63 -11.28 8.24 21.23
N LYS A 64 -12.30 7.78 21.97
CA LYS A 64 -12.46 6.37 22.36
C LYS A 64 -12.89 5.48 21.20
N GLU A 65 -13.44 6.06 20.14
CA GLU A 65 -13.85 5.32 18.93
C GLU A 65 -12.67 5.10 17.96
N LEU A 66 -11.52 5.74 18.19
CA LEU A 66 -10.34 5.55 17.36
C LEU A 66 -9.70 4.17 17.59
N ILE A 67 -9.68 3.37 16.52
CA ILE A 67 -8.93 2.12 16.46
C ILE A 67 -7.78 2.31 15.49
N LEU A 68 -6.56 2.35 16.03
CA LEU A 68 -5.34 2.50 15.24
C LEU A 68 -4.71 1.12 15.01
N ILE A 69 -4.53 0.73 13.74
CA ILE A 69 -3.96 -0.56 13.35
C ILE A 69 -2.68 -0.32 12.53
N GLY A 70 -1.55 -0.76 13.07
CA GLY A 70 -0.26 -0.73 12.41
C GLY A 70 0.03 -2.09 11.79
N VAL A 71 0.16 -2.14 10.47
CA VAL A 71 0.62 -3.33 9.74
C VAL A 71 2.14 -3.31 9.70
N LEU A 72 2.77 -3.91 10.71
CA LEU A 72 4.20 -3.79 10.98
C LEU A 72 4.87 -5.17 11.04
N ASP A 73 6.03 -5.30 10.40
CA ASP A 73 6.79 -6.55 10.42
C ASP A 73 7.38 -6.78 11.82
N PRO A 74 6.96 -7.83 12.55
CA PRO A 74 7.45 -8.07 13.90
C PRO A 74 8.96 -8.30 13.91
N LYS A 75 9.55 -8.80 12.81
CA LYS A 75 11.01 -9.01 12.71
C LYS A 75 11.79 -7.70 12.68
N LYS A 76 11.21 -6.63 12.12
CA LYS A 76 11.85 -5.31 12.08
C LYS A 76 11.83 -4.62 13.44
N SER A 77 10.82 -4.89 14.26
CA SER A 77 10.68 -4.33 15.64
C SER A 77 11.76 -4.83 16.59
N LEU A 78 12.41 -5.96 16.26
CA LEU A 78 13.48 -6.56 17.06
C LEU A 78 14.87 -5.97 16.79
N ILE A 79 15.00 -5.02 15.85
CA ILE A 79 16.30 -4.40 15.51
C ILE A 79 16.50 -3.16 16.41
N PRO A 80 17.45 -3.17 17.36
CA PRO A 80 17.72 -2.01 18.21
C PRO A 80 18.07 -0.77 17.39
N GLY A 81 17.47 0.38 17.71
CA GLY A 81 17.72 1.65 17.00
C GLY A 81 16.97 1.83 15.68
N ASN A 82 16.19 0.85 15.23
CA ASN A 82 15.36 1.01 14.05
C ASN A 82 14.07 1.79 14.37
N ILE A 83 14.13 3.11 14.25
CA ILE A 83 12.99 4.02 14.45
C ILE A 83 11.81 3.66 13.52
N SER A 84 12.08 3.03 12.36
CA SER A 84 11.05 2.53 11.43
C SER A 84 10.23 1.35 11.98
N ALA A 85 10.51 0.89 13.21
CA ALA A 85 9.88 -0.29 13.78
C ALA A 85 9.23 -0.06 15.17
N SER A 86 9.31 1.17 15.71
CA SER A 86 8.56 1.55 16.90
C SER A 86 7.16 2.02 16.47
N PRO A 87 6.08 1.35 16.89
CA PRO A 87 4.74 1.72 16.49
C PRO A 87 4.32 3.11 17.02
N ILE A 88 3.30 3.70 16.41
CA ILE A 88 2.55 4.81 17.04
C ILE A 88 1.95 4.30 18.37
N GLU A 89 2.18 5.02 19.46
CA GLU A 89 1.72 4.65 20.82
C GLU A 89 0.24 4.27 20.83
N GLY A 90 -0.07 3.10 21.40
CA GLY A 90 -1.44 2.59 21.53
C GLY A 90 -2.03 1.95 20.28
N THR A 91 -1.27 1.80 19.19
CA THR A 91 -1.72 1.04 18.00
C THR A 91 -1.88 -0.44 18.33
N PHE A 92 -2.87 -1.12 17.76
CA PHE A 92 -2.81 -2.56 17.60
C PHE A 92 -1.83 -2.90 16.48
N THR A 93 -0.95 -3.87 16.70
CA THR A 93 0.01 -4.31 15.66
C THR A 93 -0.43 -5.63 15.06
N VAL A 94 -0.48 -5.68 13.73
CA VAL A 94 -0.81 -6.89 12.96
C VAL A 94 0.23 -7.11 11.87
N TRP A 95 0.35 -8.34 11.39
CA TRP A 95 1.20 -8.72 10.28
C TRP A 95 0.45 -9.55 9.24
N ARG A 96 1.09 -9.84 8.11
CA ARG A 96 0.49 -10.56 6.98
C ARG A 96 -0.24 -11.84 7.39
N SER A 97 0.30 -12.60 8.34
CA SER A 97 -0.33 -13.83 8.83
C SER A 97 -1.71 -13.62 9.47
N ASP A 98 -2.00 -12.42 9.94
CA ASP A 98 -3.26 -12.10 10.64
C ASP A 98 -4.41 -11.82 9.65
N TYR A 99 -4.09 -11.37 8.44
CA TYR A 99 -5.08 -10.97 7.42
C TYR A 99 -4.88 -11.64 6.06
N THR A 100 -3.95 -12.58 5.94
CA THR A 100 -3.78 -13.44 4.76
C THR A 100 -3.72 -14.91 5.16
N GLY A 101 -4.20 -15.80 4.30
CA GLY A 101 -4.28 -17.23 4.55
C GLY A 101 -4.16 -18.07 3.29
N LYS A 102 -4.55 -19.34 3.38
CA LYS A 102 -4.85 -20.15 2.20
C LYS A 102 -6.13 -19.63 1.54
N GLY A 103 -6.33 -19.95 0.26
CA GLY A 103 -7.61 -19.71 -0.39
C GLY A 103 -8.74 -20.32 0.43
N SER A 104 -9.86 -19.61 0.54
CA SER A 104 -11.07 -20.16 1.14
C SER A 104 -11.57 -21.34 0.30
N LYS A 105 -12.52 -22.14 0.80
CA LYS A 105 -13.06 -23.28 0.01
C LYS A 105 -13.71 -22.84 -1.30
N GLU A 106 -14.09 -21.57 -1.36
CA GLU A 106 -14.71 -20.91 -2.51
C GLU A 106 -13.66 -20.35 -3.49
N ALA A 107 -12.38 -20.33 -3.14
CA ALA A 107 -11.32 -19.96 -4.06
C ALA A 107 -11.16 -21.05 -5.14
N ILE A 108 -10.86 -20.64 -6.37
CA ILE A 108 -10.68 -21.56 -7.50
C ILE A 108 -9.42 -22.42 -7.30
N SER A 109 -8.38 -21.87 -6.65
CA SER A 109 -7.15 -22.57 -6.31
C SER A 109 -6.88 -22.53 -4.79
N PRO A 110 -7.62 -23.29 -3.97
CA PRO A 110 -7.53 -23.21 -2.50
C PRO A 110 -6.17 -23.70 -1.95
N GLU A 111 -5.38 -24.41 -2.74
CA GLU A 111 -4.03 -24.85 -2.37
C GLU A 111 -3.02 -23.70 -2.27
N VAL A 112 -3.32 -22.59 -2.93
CA VAL A 112 -2.47 -21.41 -2.97
C VAL A 112 -2.59 -20.62 -1.66
N SER A 113 -1.46 -20.23 -1.10
CA SER A 113 -1.36 -19.31 0.04
C SER A 113 -1.24 -17.85 -0.39
N GLY A 114 -1.59 -16.93 0.51
CA GLY A 114 -1.48 -15.49 0.29
C GLY A 114 -2.80 -14.81 -0.05
N TYR A 115 -3.90 -15.57 -0.07
CA TYR A 115 -5.26 -15.07 -0.22
C TYR A 115 -5.69 -14.22 0.97
N ARG A 116 -6.71 -13.39 0.75
CA ARG A 116 -7.47 -12.70 1.81
C ARG A 116 -8.04 -13.74 2.77
N LYS A 117 -8.25 -13.29 4.01
CA LYS A 117 -8.98 -14.07 5.01
C LYS A 117 -10.48 -14.05 4.70
N SER A 118 -11.24 -14.98 5.31
CA SER A 118 -12.69 -14.96 5.20
C SER A 118 -13.29 -13.72 5.88
N LYS A 119 -14.56 -13.44 5.59
CA LYS A 119 -15.33 -12.39 6.26
C LYS A 119 -15.24 -12.53 7.78
N GLU A 120 -15.50 -13.72 8.29
CA GLU A 120 -15.53 -14.04 9.73
C GLU A 120 -14.15 -13.88 10.38
N GLU A 121 -13.09 -14.23 9.66
CA GLU A 121 -11.72 -14.08 10.14
C GLU A 121 -11.32 -12.59 10.28
N ILE A 122 -11.71 -11.74 9.31
CA ILE A 122 -11.47 -10.29 9.43
C ILE A 122 -12.40 -9.64 10.47
N GLU A 123 -13.68 -10.05 10.56
CA GLU A 123 -14.56 -9.65 11.66
C GLU A 123 -13.92 -9.96 13.02
N ASN A 124 -13.33 -11.16 13.17
CA ASN A 124 -12.65 -11.55 14.39
C ASN A 124 -11.38 -10.72 14.64
N LEU A 125 -10.60 -10.43 13.60
CA LEU A 125 -9.42 -9.57 13.72
C LEU A 125 -9.79 -8.18 14.24
N LEU A 126 -10.84 -7.58 13.67
CA LEU A 126 -11.35 -6.27 14.08
C LEU A 126 -11.94 -6.30 15.49
N SER A 127 -12.67 -7.36 15.83
CA SER A 127 -13.18 -7.60 17.18
C SER A 127 -12.05 -7.62 18.22
N LYS A 128 -10.96 -8.33 17.92
CA LYS A 128 -9.77 -8.40 18.80
C LYS A 128 -9.01 -7.08 18.87
N ALA A 129 -9.10 -6.24 17.84
CA ALA A 129 -8.61 -4.87 17.89
C ALA A 129 -9.55 -3.93 18.67
N GLY A 130 -10.68 -4.42 19.18
CA GLY A 130 -11.67 -3.64 19.92
C GLY A 130 -12.56 -2.76 19.04
N ALA A 131 -12.59 -3.01 17.73
CA ALA A 131 -13.44 -2.26 16.82
C ALA A 131 -14.90 -2.69 16.91
N THR A 132 -15.80 -1.74 16.64
CA THR A 132 -17.22 -1.96 16.37
C THR A 132 -17.55 -1.39 15.00
N GLU A 133 -18.78 -1.55 14.53
CA GLU A 133 -19.25 -0.98 13.26
C GLU A 133 -19.15 0.56 13.20
N LYS A 134 -19.09 1.23 14.37
CA LYS A 134 -19.02 2.71 14.48
C LYS A 134 -17.61 3.24 14.69
N SER A 135 -16.64 2.36 14.91
CA SER A 135 -15.27 2.76 15.19
C SER A 135 -14.66 3.53 14.02
N LYS A 136 -13.73 4.44 14.32
CA LYS A 136 -12.89 5.11 13.34
C LYS A 136 -11.61 4.33 13.19
N ILE A 137 -11.46 3.58 12.11
CA ILE A 137 -10.30 2.72 11.89
C ILE A 137 -9.25 3.49 11.10
N VAL A 138 -8.06 3.69 11.68
CA VAL A 138 -6.90 4.24 10.95
C VAL A 138 -5.86 3.15 10.77
N ILE A 139 -5.43 2.93 9.53
CA ILE A 139 -4.49 1.88 9.16
C ILE A 139 -3.23 2.51 8.58
N TYR A 140 -2.06 1.97 8.96
CA TYR A 140 -0.78 2.42 8.45
C TYR A 140 0.25 1.29 8.40
N SER A 141 1.35 1.52 7.70
CA SER A 141 2.54 0.67 7.73
C SER A 141 3.79 1.55 7.93
N ALA A 142 4.95 0.92 8.11
CA ALA A 142 6.21 1.64 8.19
C ALA A 142 6.71 2.11 6.82
N ASP A 143 7.04 1.16 5.95
CA ASP A 143 7.65 1.39 4.63
C ASP A 143 6.89 0.73 3.47
N LYS A 144 6.21 -0.40 3.74
CA LYS A 144 5.48 -1.18 2.76
C LYS A 144 3.99 -0.84 2.79
N HIS A 145 3.64 0.34 2.29
CA HIS A 145 2.27 0.88 2.28
C HIS A 145 1.22 -0.07 1.69
N HIS A 146 1.63 -0.96 0.79
CA HIS A 146 0.77 -2.00 0.25
C HIS A 146 0.25 -3.00 1.28
N ASP A 147 1.00 -3.32 2.34
CA ASP A 147 0.54 -4.23 3.40
C ASP A 147 -0.63 -3.64 4.18
N ALA A 148 -0.55 -2.36 4.53
CA ALA A 148 -1.65 -1.62 5.12
C ALA A 148 -2.83 -1.45 4.16
N ALA A 149 -2.57 -1.16 2.89
CA ALA A 149 -3.61 -1.00 1.89
C ALA A 149 -4.37 -2.32 1.63
N ARG A 150 -3.71 -3.46 1.82
CA ARG A 150 -4.35 -4.76 1.73
C ARG A 150 -5.35 -5.01 2.85
N LEU A 151 -5.00 -4.67 4.09
CA LEU A 151 -5.96 -4.75 5.19
C LEU A 151 -7.08 -3.72 5.02
N TYR A 152 -6.76 -2.50 4.59
CA TYR A 152 -7.75 -1.48 4.21
C TYR A 152 -8.75 -2.02 3.18
N TRP A 153 -8.28 -2.65 2.11
CA TRP A 153 -9.14 -3.23 1.07
C TRP A 153 -10.10 -4.28 1.64
N GLN A 154 -9.61 -5.21 2.47
CA GLN A 154 -10.46 -6.20 3.14
C GLN A 154 -11.51 -5.56 4.06
N ILE A 155 -11.16 -4.50 4.79
CA ILE A 155 -12.12 -3.79 5.65
C ILE A 155 -13.18 -3.07 4.81
N LYS A 156 -12.83 -2.53 3.64
CA LYS A 156 -13.81 -1.98 2.70
C LYS A 156 -14.77 -3.04 2.17
N THR A 157 -14.33 -4.28 1.95
CA THR A 157 -15.24 -5.35 1.51
C THR A 157 -16.27 -5.72 2.57
N LEU A 158 -16.01 -5.44 3.85
CA LEU A 158 -16.98 -5.62 4.94
C LEU A 158 -18.06 -4.52 4.97
N GLY A 159 -17.89 -3.43 4.21
CA GLY A 159 -18.80 -2.29 4.24
C GLY A 159 -18.53 -1.30 5.38
N HIS A 160 -17.35 -1.34 6.00
CA HIS A 160 -16.98 -0.39 7.05
C HIS A 160 -16.88 1.04 6.48
N SER A 161 -17.56 1.99 7.13
CA SER A 161 -17.72 3.36 6.63
C SER A 161 -16.46 4.20 6.88
N ASP A 162 -16.02 4.33 8.14
CA ASP A 162 -14.90 5.19 8.54
C ASP A 162 -13.60 4.39 8.73
N VAL A 163 -13.03 3.97 7.61
CA VAL A 163 -11.66 3.42 7.56
C VAL A 163 -10.77 4.36 6.75
N ARG A 164 -9.63 4.75 7.32
CA ARG A 164 -8.69 5.73 6.73
C ARG A 164 -7.28 5.17 6.66
N PHE A 165 -6.57 5.56 5.61
CA PHE A 165 -5.16 5.26 5.42
C PHE A 165 -4.29 6.45 5.88
N LEU A 166 -3.34 6.22 6.77
CA LEU A 166 -2.38 7.25 7.18
C LEU A 166 -1.37 7.51 6.05
N ASP A 167 -1.48 8.65 5.40
CA ASP A 167 -0.64 8.98 4.25
C ASP A 167 0.83 9.17 4.68
N GLY A 168 1.73 8.41 4.03
CA GLY A 168 3.15 8.30 4.39
C GLY A 168 3.43 7.45 5.64
N GLY A 169 2.39 6.90 6.29
CA GLY A 169 2.51 5.93 7.38
C GLY A 169 3.37 6.38 8.56
N LEU A 170 4.11 5.42 9.14
CA LEU A 170 4.96 5.67 10.31
C LEU A 170 6.10 6.66 9.97
N ASN A 171 6.63 6.61 8.75
CA ASN A 171 7.71 7.49 8.33
C ASN A 171 7.26 8.96 8.34
N ALA A 172 6.06 9.26 7.83
CA ALA A 172 5.51 10.61 7.89
C ALA A 172 5.15 11.02 9.33
N TRP A 173 4.68 10.09 10.16
CA TRP A 173 4.43 10.34 11.59
C TRP A 173 5.70 10.77 12.33
N VAL A 174 6.78 9.99 12.20
CA VAL A 174 8.08 10.29 12.79
C VAL A 174 8.69 11.55 12.18
N GLY A 175 8.58 11.72 10.87
CA GLY A 175 9.06 12.90 10.15
C GLY A 175 8.39 14.20 10.59
N ALA A 176 7.13 14.12 11.03
CA ALA A 176 6.41 15.24 11.65
C ALA A 176 6.82 15.51 13.11
N GLY A 177 7.77 14.75 13.67
CA GLY A 177 8.25 14.90 15.04
C GLY A 177 7.31 14.32 16.10
N TYR A 178 6.35 13.47 15.71
CA TYR A 178 5.41 12.88 16.65
C TYR A 178 5.98 11.62 17.32
N PRO A 179 5.66 11.40 18.61
CA PRO A 179 6.25 10.31 19.38
C PRO A 179 5.74 8.95 18.89
N THR A 180 6.65 7.98 18.84
CA THR A 180 6.33 6.55 18.77
C THR A 180 6.35 5.97 20.18
N GLY A 181 5.94 4.72 20.34
CA GLY A 181 6.12 4.00 21.59
C GLY A 181 5.59 2.58 21.55
N LYS A 182 4.79 2.17 22.54
CA LYS A 182 4.38 0.77 22.70
C LYS A 182 3.11 0.46 21.91
N GLY A 183 3.18 -0.63 21.14
CA GLY A 183 2.02 -1.25 20.52
C GLY A 183 1.19 -2.03 21.54
N ARG A 184 -0.10 -2.20 21.22
CA ARG A 184 -1.05 -3.07 21.89
C ARG A 184 -1.09 -4.40 21.17
N LYS A 185 -1.17 -5.48 21.96
CA LYS A 185 -1.52 -6.79 21.44
C LYS A 185 -3.02 -6.83 21.18
N LEU A 186 -3.41 -7.64 20.20
CA LEU A 186 -4.82 -8.01 19.99
C LEU A 186 -5.38 -8.64 21.28
N ALA A 187 -6.65 -8.35 21.58
CA ALA A 187 -7.34 -8.92 22.73
C ALA A 187 -7.56 -10.42 22.56
N ASP A 188 -7.59 -11.14 23.68
CA ASP A 188 -8.04 -12.53 23.73
C ASP A 188 -9.56 -12.63 23.51
N GLU A 189 -10.05 -13.83 23.19
CA GLU A 189 -11.47 -14.08 22.88
C GLU A 189 -12.44 -13.62 23.97
N SER A 190 -12.04 -13.63 25.24
CA SER A 190 -12.89 -13.20 26.36
C SER A 190 -13.02 -11.68 26.54
N LYS A 191 -12.22 -10.90 25.81
CA LYS A 191 -12.13 -9.43 25.95
C LYS A 191 -12.32 -8.68 24.63
N LYS A 192 -12.60 -9.39 23.54
CA LYS A 192 -12.85 -8.78 22.23
C LYS A 192 -14.24 -8.14 22.19
N THR A 193 -14.41 -7.17 21.29
CA THR A 193 -15.74 -6.64 20.95
C THR A 193 -16.49 -7.60 20.03
N GLU A 194 -17.72 -7.25 19.66
CA GLU A 194 -18.48 -7.97 18.63
C GLU A 194 -18.56 -7.14 17.36
N TYR A 195 -17.51 -7.19 16.54
CA TYR A 195 -17.55 -6.56 15.22
C TYR A 195 -18.34 -7.45 14.26
N LYS A 196 -19.33 -6.88 13.56
CA LYS A 196 -20.04 -7.51 12.45
C LYS A 196 -19.93 -6.65 11.20
N ALA A 197 -19.79 -7.29 10.04
CA ALA A 197 -19.66 -6.59 8.78
C ALA A 197 -20.98 -5.90 8.42
N PRO A 198 -21.04 -4.56 8.29
CA PRO A 198 -22.30 -3.87 8.02
C PRO A 198 -22.93 -4.24 6.67
N SER A 199 -22.09 -4.47 5.65
CA SER A 199 -22.56 -4.77 4.29
C SER A 199 -21.47 -5.50 3.49
N TYR A 200 -21.21 -6.76 3.87
CA TYR A 200 -20.19 -7.56 3.18
C TYR A 200 -20.54 -7.78 1.71
N ASN A 201 -19.64 -7.38 0.82
CA ASN A 201 -19.73 -7.61 -0.62
C ASN A 201 -18.31 -7.75 -1.18
N ILE A 202 -17.91 -8.97 -1.51
CA ILE A 202 -16.57 -9.24 -2.07
C ILE A 202 -16.55 -9.11 -3.60
N ASP A 203 -17.66 -9.41 -4.28
CA ASP A 203 -17.75 -9.47 -5.75
C ASP A 203 -17.57 -8.09 -6.42
N ASN A 204 -17.88 -7.01 -5.67
CA ASN A 204 -17.64 -5.64 -6.11
C ASN A 204 -16.17 -5.19 -5.95
N PHE A 205 -15.32 -5.99 -5.31
CA PHE A 205 -13.95 -5.60 -4.93
C PHE A 205 -12.89 -6.56 -5.47
N ASP A 206 -13.20 -7.84 -5.53
CA ASP A 206 -12.31 -8.92 -5.98
C ASP A 206 -12.60 -9.28 -7.44
N ALA A 207 -11.56 -9.68 -8.16
CA ALA A 207 -11.69 -10.29 -9.48
C ALA A 207 -11.10 -11.68 -9.41
N ASN A 208 -11.93 -12.72 -9.50
CA ASN A 208 -11.42 -14.08 -9.62
C ASN A 208 -10.75 -14.31 -10.99
N ILE A 209 -10.02 -15.41 -11.14
CA ILE A 209 -9.29 -15.72 -12.38
C ILE A 209 -10.20 -15.77 -13.63
N ASN A 210 -11.45 -16.19 -13.51
CA ASN A 210 -12.41 -16.18 -14.63
C ASN A 210 -12.67 -14.75 -15.11
N LYS A 211 -12.93 -13.81 -14.18
CA LYS A 211 -13.12 -12.38 -14.50
C LYS A 211 -11.89 -11.77 -15.16
N VAL A 212 -10.68 -12.19 -14.74
CA VAL A 212 -9.43 -11.78 -15.38
C VAL A 212 -9.36 -12.28 -16.82
N THR A 213 -9.64 -13.56 -17.07
CA THR A 213 -9.62 -14.11 -18.44
C THR A 213 -10.68 -13.46 -19.34
N GLU A 214 -11.86 -13.14 -18.81
CA GLU A 214 -12.90 -12.40 -19.53
C GLU A 214 -12.45 -10.97 -19.87
N ALA A 215 -11.87 -10.25 -18.90
CA ALA A 215 -11.36 -8.91 -19.09
C ALA A 215 -10.28 -8.86 -20.20
N LEU A 216 -9.38 -9.85 -20.24
CA LEU A 216 -8.33 -9.93 -21.25
C LEU A 216 -8.87 -10.18 -22.67
N ASN A 217 -10.03 -10.82 -22.79
CA ASN A 217 -10.71 -11.01 -24.08
C ASN A 217 -11.51 -9.77 -24.52
N ASN A 218 -11.67 -8.78 -23.65
CA ASN A 218 -12.44 -7.56 -23.91
C ASN A 218 -11.59 -6.28 -23.66
N PRO A 219 -10.45 -6.11 -24.34
CA PRO A 219 -9.46 -5.05 -24.05
C PRO A 219 -9.96 -3.62 -24.34
N ASN A 220 -11.09 -3.46 -25.05
CA ASN A 220 -11.73 -2.17 -25.26
C ASN A 220 -12.50 -1.70 -24.02
N GLU A 221 -13.05 -2.62 -23.24
CA GLU A 221 -13.82 -2.33 -22.02
C GLU A 221 -12.99 -2.44 -20.75
N TRP A 222 -11.93 -3.26 -20.78
CA TRP A 222 -11.12 -3.59 -19.61
C TRP A 222 -9.67 -3.19 -19.79
N VAL A 223 -9.03 -2.89 -18.66
CA VAL A 223 -7.57 -2.85 -18.53
C VAL A 223 -7.14 -3.67 -17.32
N VAL A 224 -6.16 -4.54 -17.53
CA VAL A 224 -5.59 -5.36 -16.47
C VAL A 224 -4.16 -4.87 -16.19
N ILE A 225 -3.92 -4.43 -14.96
CA ILE A 225 -2.69 -3.77 -14.52
C ILE A 225 -1.89 -4.72 -13.64
N ASP A 226 -0.72 -5.12 -14.13
CA ASP A 226 0.31 -5.77 -13.34
C ASP A 226 1.09 -4.73 -12.54
N THR A 227 1.00 -4.81 -11.22
CA THR A 227 1.63 -3.86 -10.29
C THR A 227 2.96 -4.35 -9.72
N ARG A 228 3.48 -5.46 -10.25
CA ARG A 228 4.82 -5.96 -9.95
C ARG A 228 5.89 -5.05 -10.56
N SER A 229 7.13 -5.24 -10.13
CA SER A 229 8.27 -4.55 -10.75
C SER A 229 8.42 -4.94 -12.21
N LYS A 230 9.14 -4.10 -12.98
CA LYS A 230 9.37 -4.38 -14.40
C LYS A 230 10.16 -5.68 -14.62
N ASP A 231 11.11 -6.02 -13.75
CA ASP A 231 11.86 -7.27 -13.88
C ASP A 231 11.01 -8.50 -13.57
N GLU A 232 10.05 -8.40 -12.63
CA GLU A 232 9.06 -9.47 -12.40
C GLU A 232 8.13 -9.63 -13.61
N PHE A 233 7.65 -8.52 -14.18
CA PHE A 233 6.79 -8.51 -15.36
C PHE A 233 7.47 -9.03 -16.62
N ASP A 234 8.74 -8.67 -16.83
CA ASP A 234 9.55 -9.15 -17.95
C ASP A 234 10.07 -10.59 -17.74
N GLY A 235 9.72 -11.23 -16.61
CA GLY A 235 10.11 -12.60 -16.31
C GLY A 235 11.57 -12.81 -15.93
N LYS A 236 12.34 -11.74 -15.68
CA LYS A 236 13.76 -11.82 -15.29
C LYS A 236 13.97 -12.26 -13.86
N THR A 237 12.95 -12.11 -13.02
CA THR A 237 12.98 -12.56 -11.63
C THR A 237 11.58 -12.98 -11.21
N THR A 238 11.49 -13.96 -10.31
CA THR A 238 10.33 -14.09 -9.43
C THR A 238 10.57 -13.20 -8.22
N PRO A 239 9.54 -12.59 -7.60
CA PRO A 239 9.76 -11.90 -6.34
C PRO A 239 10.30 -12.87 -5.29
N SER A 240 11.09 -12.35 -4.35
CA SER A 240 11.70 -13.13 -3.26
C SER A 240 10.69 -13.83 -2.35
N SER A 241 9.39 -13.50 -2.45
CA SER A 241 8.30 -14.23 -1.80
C SER A 241 8.06 -15.58 -2.50
N LYS A 242 8.41 -16.66 -1.80
CA LYS A 242 8.08 -18.05 -2.17
C LYS A 242 6.59 -18.17 -2.55
N GLY A 243 6.29 -18.92 -3.62
CA GLY A 243 4.92 -19.33 -3.92
C GLY A 243 4.55 -19.39 -5.41
N ALA A 244 5.13 -18.56 -6.27
CA ALA A 244 4.85 -18.65 -7.70
C ALA A 244 5.47 -19.90 -8.33
N PHE A 245 4.80 -20.43 -9.34
CA PHE A 245 5.18 -21.67 -10.02
C PHE A 245 5.93 -21.41 -11.34
N GLY A 246 6.28 -20.15 -11.61
CA GLY A 246 7.06 -19.72 -12.76
C GLY A 246 7.25 -18.19 -12.80
N THR A 247 8.22 -17.73 -13.60
CA THR A 247 8.42 -16.33 -13.96
C THR A 247 7.58 -15.96 -15.18
N GLY A 248 7.39 -14.66 -15.41
CA GLY A 248 6.71 -14.16 -16.60
C GLY A 248 5.52 -13.28 -16.27
N ARG A 249 4.57 -13.18 -17.21
CA ARG A 249 3.41 -12.29 -17.13
C ARG A 249 2.17 -12.88 -17.78
N ILE A 250 1.05 -12.22 -17.50
CA ILE A 250 -0.22 -12.45 -18.17
C ILE A 250 -0.23 -11.63 -19.46
N ARG A 251 -0.41 -12.27 -20.61
CA ARG A 251 -0.49 -11.63 -21.93
C ARG A 251 -1.66 -10.64 -21.97
N GLY A 252 -1.45 -9.48 -22.59
CA GLY A 252 -2.47 -8.42 -22.70
C GLY A 252 -2.56 -7.48 -21.49
N THR A 253 -1.76 -7.71 -20.44
CA THR A 253 -1.68 -6.81 -19.28
C THR A 253 -0.69 -5.66 -19.51
N ILE A 254 -0.91 -4.54 -18.83
CA ILE A 254 0.05 -3.43 -18.76
C ILE A 254 0.80 -3.45 -17.44
N ASN A 255 2.06 -3.00 -17.42
CA ASN A 255 2.84 -2.91 -16.19
C ASN A 255 2.90 -1.49 -15.63
N ILE A 256 2.40 -1.31 -14.39
CA ILE A 256 2.57 -0.09 -13.61
C ILE A 256 2.94 -0.49 -12.18
N ASP A 257 4.23 -0.54 -11.90
CA ASP A 257 4.74 -0.81 -10.55
C ASP A 257 4.04 0.09 -9.51
N TRP A 258 3.50 -0.53 -8.45
CA TRP A 258 2.79 0.16 -7.37
C TRP A 258 3.59 1.33 -6.77
N SER A 259 4.92 1.20 -6.72
CA SER A 259 5.82 2.20 -6.15
C SER A 259 5.85 3.50 -6.93
N LYS A 260 5.35 3.51 -8.18
CA LYS A 260 5.20 4.75 -8.96
C LYS A 260 4.18 5.71 -8.35
N ALA A 261 3.27 5.24 -7.50
CA ALA A 261 2.22 6.04 -6.88
C ALA A 261 2.62 6.67 -5.53
N VAL A 262 3.86 6.46 -5.07
CA VAL A 262 4.40 7.06 -3.84
C VAL A 262 5.58 7.98 -4.13
N ASN A 263 5.75 9.02 -3.32
CA ASN A 263 6.93 9.86 -3.30
C ASN A 263 8.11 9.10 -2.70
N LYS A 264 9.30 9.19 -3.31
CA LYS A 264 10.46 8.42 -2.86
C LYS A 264 11.07 9.01 -1.58
N GLU A 265 10.87 10.31 -1.38
CA GLU A 265 11.50 11.11 -0.35
C GLU A 265 10.83 10.91 1.02
N ASP A 266 9.49 10.87 1.04
CA ASP A 266 8.69 10.84 2.28
C ASP A 266 7.67 9.70 2.32
N THR A 267 7.63 8.87 1.27
CA THR A 267 6.71 7.73 1.12
C THR A 267 5.22 8.08 1.08
N THR A 268 4.86 9.38 1.03
CA THR A 268 3.48 9.81 0.89
C THR A 268 2.95 9.49 -0.50
N ILE A 269 1.64 9.38 -0.64
CA ILE A 269 0.96 9.19 -1.91
C ILE A 269 1.25 10.40 -2.81
N LYS A 270 1.46 10.16 -4.11
CA LYS A 270 1.64 11.25 -5.08
C LYS A 270 0.40 12.14 -5.21
N SER A 271 0.58 13.34 -5.75
CA SER A 271 -0.54 14.24 -6.01
C SER A 271 -1.52 13.67 -7.04
N MET A 272 -2.77 14.15 -7.03
CA MET A 272 -3.77 13.76 -8.01
C MET A 272 -3.27 13.94 -9.45
N ASP A 273 -2.58 15.06 -9.75
CA ASP A 273 -2.11 15.35 -11.10
C ASP A 273 -0.99 14.40 -11.55
N GLU A 274 -0.06 14.08 -10.66
CA GLU A 274 0.96 13.06 -10.94
C GLU A 274 0.34 11.69 -11.17
N LEU A 275 -0.69 11.33 -10.37
CA LEU A 275 -1.38 10.05 -10.51
C LEU A 275 -2.22 10.00 -11.80
N LYS A 276 -2.84 11.12 -12.21
CA LYS A 276 -3.49 11.23 -13.52
C LYS A 276 -2.49 11.03 -14.66
N ALA A 277 -1.27 11.57 -14.54
CA ALA A 277 -0.23 11.35 -15.54
C ALA A 277 0.22 9.87 -15.62
N ILE A 278 0.20 9.15 -14.49
CA ILE A 278 0.57 7.72 -14.45
C ILE A 278 -0.54 6.83 -15.02
N TYR A 279 -1.79 7.04 -14.61
CA TYR A 279 -2.89 6.12 -14.85
C TYR A 279 -3.94 6.61 -15.86
N GLY A 280 -4.17 7.92 -15.96
CA GLY A 280 -5.37 8.54 -16.52
C GLY A 280 -5.78 7.99 -17.88
N ASP A 281 -4.94 8.15 -18.90
CA ASP A 281 -5.25 7.68 -20.26
C ASP A 281 -5.38 6.15 -20.35
N LYS A 282 -4.73 5.42 -19.46
CA LYS A 282 -4.71 3.94 -19.48
C LYS A 282 -6.00 3.33 -18.97
N ILE A 283 -6.69 4.04 -18.07
CA ILE A 283 -7.92 3.57 -17.41
C ILE A 283 -9.17 4.30 -17.91
N LYS A 284 -9.03 5.33 -18.75
CA LYS A 284 -10.13 6.18 -19.19
C LYS A 284 -11.22 5.37 -19.88
N GLY A 285 -12.43 5.41 -19.33
CA GLY A 285 -13.60 4.71 -19.88
C GLY A 285 -13.56 3.18 -19.75
N LYS A 286 -12.63 2.65 -18.95
CA LYS A 286 -12.44 1.20 -18.78
C LYS A 286 -12.69 0.75 -17.36
N LYS A 287 -13.17 -0.47 -17.21
CA LYS A 287 -13.12 -1.22 -15.95
C LYS A 287 -11.68 -1.68 -15.71
N VAL A 288 -11.26 -1.73 -14.46
CA VAL A 288 -9.85 -1.97 -14.12
C VAL A 288 -9.71 -3.19 -13.22
N ILE A 289 -8.78 -4.09 -13.55
CA ILE A 289 -8.33 -5.14 -12.63
C ILE A 289 -6.86 -4.88 -12.32
N ALA A 290 -6.50 -4.72 -11.06
CA ALA A 290 -5.11 -4.67 -10.62
C ALA A 290 -4.69 -6.01 -10.00
N PHE A 291 -3.49 -6.48 -10.30
CA PHE A 291 -2.92 -7.68 -9.68
C PHE A 291 -1.43 -7.49 -9.39
N CYS A 292 -0.84 -8.38 -8.60
CA CYS A 292 0.59 -8.39 -8.34
C CYS A 292 1.11 -9.83 -8.23
N GLN A 293 1.91 -10.11 -7.19
CA GLN A 293 2.27 -11.47 -6.84
C GLN A 293 1.15 -12.20 -6.08
N SER A 294 0.58 -11.56 -5.06
CA SER A 294 -0.36 -12.18 -4.11
C SER A 294 -1.44 -11.19 -3.64
N GLY A 295 -1.90 -10.30 -4.52
CA GLY A 295 -2.99 -9.36 -4.23
C GLY A 295 -2.67 -8.18 -3.29
N VAL A 296 -1.46 -8.08 -2.74
CA VAL A 296 -1.10 -7.07 -1.73
C VAL A 296 -0.75 -5.71 -2.36
N ARG A 297 0.21 -5.68 -3.31
CA ARG A 297 0.61 -4.44 -4.02
C ARG A 297 -0.53 -3.87 -4.88
N SER A 298 -1.33 -4.75 -5.46
CA SER A 298 -2.51 -4.37 -6.22
C SER A 298 -3.62 -3.78 -5.36
N ALA A 299 -3.74 -4.15 -4.08
CA ALA A 299 -4.66 -3.49 -3.16
C ALA A 299 -4.30 -2.01 -2.95
N PHE A 300 -3.00 -1.66 -2.94
CA PHE A 300 -2.58 -0.26 -2.94
C PHE A 300 -3.01 0.46 -4.21
N THR A 301 -2.77 -0.14 -5.37
CA THR A 301 -3.21 0.45 -6.66
C THR A 301 -4.73 0.60 -6.70
N TYR A 302 -5.50 -0.40 -6.24
CA TYR A 302 -6.96 -0.28 -6.09
C TYR A 302 -7.34 0.96 -5.26
N MET A 303 -6.70 1.16 -4.10
CA MET A 303 -6.98 2.30 -3.21
C MET A 303 -6.69 3.63 -3.92
N ILE A 304 -5.59 3.73 -4.65
CA ILE A 304 -5.23 4.92 -5.43
C ILE A 304 -6.27 5.21 -6.52
N LEU A 305 -6.60 4.20 -7.33
CA LEU A 305 -7.55 4.36 -8.43
C LEU A 305 -8.94 4.76 -7.93
N THR A 306 -9.42 4.13 -6.86
CA THR A 306 -10.79 4.35 -6.35
C THR A 306 -10.93 5.59 -5.48
N ASN A 307 -9.96 5.87 -4.59
CA ASN A 307 -10.09 6.94 -3.60
C ASN A 307 -9.41 8.24 -4.03
N VAL A 308 -8.32 8.17 -4.78
CA VAL A 308 -7.63 9.39 -5.25
C VAL A 308 -8.18 9.81 -6.60
N LEU A 309 -8.21 8.90 -7.58
CA LEU A 309 -8.62 9.21 -8.96
C LEU A 309 -10.12 9.07 -9.22
N GLY A 310 -10.88 8.46 -8.30
CA GLY A 310 -12.33 8.31 -8.44
C GLY A 310 -12.75 7.34 -9.55
N ALA A 311 -11.87 6.43 -9.97
CA ALA A 311 -12.18 5.39 -10.92
C ALA A 311 -13.28 4.46 -10.37
N LYS A 312 -14.22 4.10 -11.23
CA LYS A 312 -15.30 3.15 -10.95
C LYS A 312 -14.92 1.77 -11.46
N ASP A 313 -15.60 0.73 -10.97
CA ASP A 313 -15.42 -0.66 -11.43
C ASP A 313 -13.96 -1.12 -11.44
N VAL A 314 -13.28 -0.84 -10.33
CA VAL A 314 -11.91 -1.28 -10.07
C VAL A 314 -11.96 -2.52 -9.20
N TYR A 315 -11.20 -3.55 -9.56
CA TYR A 315 -11.11 -4.80 -8.82
C TYR A 315 -9.66 -5.12 -8.49
N ASN A 316 -9.44 -5.76 -7.35
CA ASN A 316 -8.17 -6.37 -6.99
C ASN A 316 -8.24 -7.86 -7.31
N TYR A 317 -7.46 -8.36 -8.25
CA TYR A 317 -7.33 -9.81 -8.43
C TYR A 317 -6.44 -10.37 -7.31
N ASP A 318 -7.09 -10.90 -6.28
CA ASP A 318 -6.40 -11.35 -5.09
C ASP A 318 -5.42 -12.51 -5.37
N GLY A 319 -5.89 -13.55 -6.07
CA GLY A 319 -5.09 -14.72 -6.43
C GLY A 319 -3.79 -14.35 -7.16
N SER A 320 -3.84 -13.30 -7.99
CA SER A 320 -2.66 -12.66 -8.58
C SER A 320 -1.73 -13.67 -9.31
N TRP A 321 -0.46 -13.33 -9.50
CA TRP A 321 0.49 -14.17 -10.22
C TRP A 321 0.71 -15.55 -9.57
N ILE A 322 0.60 -15.68 -8.24
CA ILE A 322 0.74 -16.99 -7.60
C ILE A 322 -0.38 -17.93 -8.03
N GLU A 323 -1.65 -17.52 -7.96
CA GLU A 323 -2.73 -18.35 -8.47
C GLU A 323 -2.59 -18.58 -9.97
N TRP A 324 -2.35 -17.51 -10.73
CA TRP A 324 -2.25 -17.61 -12.18
C TRP A 324 -1.19 -18.61 -12.62
N SER A 325 0.02 -18.49 -12.06
CA SER A 325 1.12 -19.41 -12.36
C SER A 325 0.88 -20.82 -11.84
N TYR A 326 0.18 -20.99 -10.71
CA TYR A 326 -0.26 -22.31 -10.26
C TYR A 326 -1.16 -22.97 -11.29
N VAL A 327 -2.23 -22.28 -11.70
CA VAL A 327 -3.18 -22.78 -12.69
C VAL A 327 -2.48 -23.09 -14.02
N ALA A 328 -1.55 -22.25 -14.47
CA ALA A 328 -0.77 -22.48 -15.69
C ALA A 328 0.20 -23.67 -15.62
N SER A 329 0.63 -24.08 -14.42
CA SER A 329 1.70 -25.07 -14.24
C SER A 329 1.22 -26.53 -14.34
N GLU A 330 2.14 -27.50 -14.29
CA GLU A 330 1.79 -28.92 -14.10
C GLU A 330 1.24 -29.21 -12.69
N ALA A 331 1.51 -28.35 -11.70
CA ALA A 331 1.03 -28.54 -10.34
C ALA A 331 -0.51 -28.51 -10.20
N SER A 332 -1.20 -27.86 -11.16
CA SER A 332 -2.67 -27.78 -11.24
C SER A 332 -3.31 -28.93 -12.01
N LYS A 333 -2.53 -29.77 -12.71
CA LYS A 333 -3.06 -30.81 -13.59
C LYS A 333 -3.91 -31.81 -12.80
N GLY A 334 -5.18 -31.96 -13.20
CA GLY A 334 -6.15 -32.79 -12.50
C GLY A 334 -6.72 -32.17 -11.21
N LYS A 335 -6.25 -30.98 -10.79
CA LYS A 335 -6.77 -30.24 -9.63
C LYS A 335 -7.65 -29.05 -10.02
N VAL A 336 -7.42 -28.48 -11.20
CA VAL A 336 -8.19 -27.37 -11.75
C VAL A 336 -8.91 -27.82 -13.02
N ASP A 337 -10.09 -27.24 -13.28
CA ASP A 337 -10.84 -27.45 -14.51
C ASP A 337 -9.96 -27.26 -15.75
N LYS A 338 -10.03 -28.22 -16.68
CA LYS A 338 -9.16 -28.25 -17.86
C LYS A 338 -9.39 -27.04 -18.75
N ASN A 339 -10.64 -26.62 -18.95
CA ASN A 339 -10.94 -25.49 -19.84
C ASN A 339 -10.39 -24.19 -19.26
N LEU A 340 -10.51 -23.98 -17.94
CA LEU A 340 -9.88 -22.85 -17.27
C LEU A 340 -8.35 -22.91 -17.40
N ARG A 341 -7.74 -24.05 -17.12
CA ARG A 341 -6.29 -24.24 -17.24
C ARG A 341 -5.79 -23.90 -18.65
N ASP A 342 -6.45 -24.41 -19.67
CA ASP A 342 -6.07 -24.18 -21.08
C ASP A 342 -6.21 -22.69 -21.45
N LYS A 343 -7.29 -22.01 -20.99
CA LYS A 343 -7.44 -20.54 -21.16
C LYS A 343 -6.28 -19.77 -20.51
N VAL A 344 -5.92 -20.14 -19.28
CA VAL A 344 -4.85 -19.49 -18.52
C VAL A 344 -3.50 -19.70 -19.20
N ILE A 345 -3.19 -20.92 -19.62
CA ILE A 345 -1.94 -21.24 -20.35
C ILE A 345 -1.83 -20.38 -21.61
N ASN A 346 -2.88 -20.30 -22.42
CA ASN A 346 -2.90 -19.50 -23.66
C ASN A 346 -2.76 -17.98 -23.42
N LEU A 347 -2.98 -17.52 -22.20
CA LEU A 347 -2.82 -16.14 -21.77
C LEU A 347 -1.56 -15.95 -20.89
N THR A 348 -0.69 -16.94 -20.78
CA THR A 348 0.55 -16.85 -20.00
C THR A 348 1.75 -16.72 -20.92
N GLU A 349 2.59 -15.71 -20.66
CA GLU A 349 3.92 -15.59 -21.25
C GLU A 349 4.95 -15.92 -20.17
N VAL A 350 5.49 -17.15 -20.22
CA VAL A 350 6.51 -17.65 -19.28
C VAL A 350 7.90 -17.44 -19.88
N TRP A 351 8.87 -17.12 -19.04
CA TRP A 351 10.29 -17.03 -19.42
C TRP A 351 11.05 -18.09 -18.64
N THR A 352 11.16 -19.29 -19.19
CA THR A 352 12.02 -20.32 -18.60
C THR A 352 13.49 -19.93 -18.81
N ASP A 353 14.34 -20.19 -17.81
CA ASP A 353 15.81 -20.05 -17.95
C ASP A 353 16.40 -20.93 -19.07
N ASN A 354 15.60 -21.84 -19.63
CA ASN A 354 15.87 -22.53 -20.88
C ASN A 354 15.05 -21.93 -22.03
N LYS A 355 15.72 -21.43 -23.07
CA LYS A 355 15.18 -21.03 -24.37
C LYS A 355 14.58 -22.21 -25.17
N SER A 356 13.67 -22.99 -24.61
CA SER A 356 12.96 -23.99 -25.40
C SER A 356 11.61 -24.30 -24.75
N GLU A 357 10.56 -23.96 -25.50
CA GLU A 357 9.16 -24.37 -25.34
C GLU A 357 8.28 -23.48 -24.46
N ILE A 358 7.85 -22.36 -25.08
CA ILE A 358 6.45 -21.94 -25.00
C ILE A 358 5.74 -22.70 -26.13
N LYS A 359 4.78 -23.57 -25.82
CA LYS A 359 3.82 -24.06 -26.83
C LYS A 359 2.60 -23.18 -26.85
#